data_AF-A0A4Q1CWT3-F1
#
_entry.id   AF-A0A4Q1CWT3-F1
#
_cell.length_a   1.000
_cell.length_b   1.000
_cell.length_c   1.000
_cell.angle_alpha   90.00
_cell.angle_beta   90.00
_cell.angle_gamma   90.00
#
_symmetry.space_group_name_H-M   'P 1'
#
loop_
_entity.id
_entity.type
_entity.pdbx_description
1 polymer ?
#
loop_
_entity_poly.entity_id
_entity_poly.type
_entity_poly.pdbx_seq_one_letter_code
_entity_poly.pdbx_strand_id
1 'polypeptide(L)'
;MTTTSPPRLLTATEVGVCIRQLREQRRWSQEQLAVIAGLNVRAIQRVEQGKSASFDIRRALAHAPELSDIDAISKPFRLPTTEELQAMQAQVEDRVRHSD
;
A
#
# COMPACT_ATOMS: atom_id res chain seq x y z
N MET A 1 19.00 2.78 21.01
CA MET A 1 18.63 4.06 20.38
C MET A 1 17.32 3.83 19.64
N THR A 2 16.21 4.41 20.08
CA THR A 2 14.89 4.20 19.46
C THR A 2 14.75 5.14 18.26
N THR A 3 15.06 4.65 17.07
CA THR A 3 14.89 5.35 15.79
C THR A 3 13.40 5.44 15.43
N THR A 4 12.70 6.39 16.04
CA THR A 4 11.30 6.70 15.68
C THR A 4 11.30 7.42 14.33
N SER A 5 10.85 6.74 13.28
CA SER A 5 10.69 7.30 11.92
C SER A 5 9.59 8.38 11.91
N PRO A 6 9.84 9.60 11.39
CA PRO A 6 8.86 10.67 11.37
C PRO A 6 7.69 10.36 10.41
N PRO A 7 6.48 10.91 10.67
CA PRO A 7 5.35 10.75 9.77
C PRO A 7 5.70 11.37 8.41
N ARG A 8 5.65 10.56 7.35
CA ARG A 8 5.94 10.99 5.99
C ARG A 8 4.90 10.44 5.03
N LEU A 9 4.78 11.07 3.87
CA LEU A 9 4.01 10.50 2.77
C LEU A 9 4.70 9.25 2.23
N LEU A 10 3.90 8.31 1.76
CA LEU A 10 4.40 7.11 1.10
C LEU A 10 5.11 7.49 -0.19
N THR A 11 6.27 6.87 -0.42
CA THR A 11 6.98 6.93 -1.69
C THR A 11 6.17 6.24 -2.79
N ALA A 12 6.42 6.57 -4.06
CA ALA A 12 5.69 5.95 -5.17
C ALA A 12 5.79 4.42 -5.16
N THR A 13 6.93 3.88 -4.77
CA THR A 13 7.16 2.43 -4.61
C THR A 13 6.31 1.84 -3.49
N GLU A 14 6.28 2.45 -2.31
CA GLU A 14 5.45 1.98 -1.19
C GLU A 14 3.96 2.01 -1.54
N VAL A 15 3.50 3.09 -2.21
CA VAL A 15 2.13 3.17 -2.74
C VAL A 15 1.86 2.00 -3.69
N GLY A 16 2.76 1.72 -4.63
CA GLY A 16 2.63 0.62 -5.57
C GLY A 16 2.45 -0.74 -4.90
N VAL A 17 3.25 -1.02 -3.86
CA VAL A 17 3.15 -2.24 -3.07
C VAL A 17 1.80 -2.33 -2.36
N CYS A 18 1.34 -1.25 -1.72
CA CYS A 18 0.04 -1.24 -1.04
C CYS A 18 -1.13 -1.47 -2.01
N ILE A 19 -1.12 -0.82 -3.18
CA ILE A 19 -2.15 -1.00 -4.20
C ILE A 19 -2.19 -2.45 -4.70
N ARG A 20 -1.02 -3.04 -4.96
CA ARG A 20 -0.91 -4.45 -5.37
C ARG A 20 -1.47 -5.39 -4.31
N GLN A 21 -1.10 -5.19 -3.04
CA GLN A 21 -1.58 -6.01 -1.93
C GLN A 21 -3.09 -5.95 -1.79
N LEU A 22 -3.68 -4.75 -1.85
CA LEU A 22 -5.13 -4.60 -1.82
C LEU A 22 -5.80 -5.32 -2.99
N ARG A 23 -5.25 -5.17 -4.20
CA ARG A 23 -5.76 -5.83 -5.40
C ARG A 23 -5.78 -7.36 -5.23
N GLU A 24 -4.71 -7.93 -4.69
CA GLU A 24 -4.61 -9.37 -4.42
C GLU A 24 -5.58 -9.83 -3.31
N GLN A 25 -5.68 -9.08 -2.21
CA GLN A 25 -6.62 -9.36 -1.11
C GLN A 25 -8.08 -9.34 -1.56
N ARG A 26 -8.43 -8.39 -2.43
CA ARG A 26 -9.78 -8.25 -3.02
C ARG A 26 -10.00 -9.16 -4.25
N ARG A 27 -8.99 -9.94 -4.65
CA ARG A 27 -8.99 -10.81 -5.84
C ARG A 27 -9.34 -10.08 -7.15
N TRP A 28 -8.88 -8.85 -7.28
CA TRP A 28 -9.08 -8.06 -8.50
C TRP A 28 -7.96 -8.26 -9.52
N SER A 29 -8.30 -8.19 -10.80
CA SER A 29 -7.35 -8.01 -11.89
C SER A 29 -6.90 -6.55 -11.98
N GLN A 30 -5.82 -6.27 -12.72
CA GLN A 30 -5.37 -4.89 -12.95
C GLN A 30 -6.41 -4.09 -13.75
N GLU A 31 -7.12 -4.74 -14.67
CA GLU A 31 -8.25 -4.21 -15.44
C GLU A 31 -9.42 -3.84 -14.54
N GLN A 32 -9.79 -4.73 -13.61
CA GLN A 32 -10.87 -4.47 -12.67
C GLN A 32 -10.53 -3.26 -11.79
N LEU A 33 -9.33 -3.23 -11.20
CA LEU A 33 -8.89 -2.09 -10.40
C LEU A 33 -8.87 -0.78 -11.21
N ALA A 34 -8.48 -0.84 -12.49
CA ALA A 34 -8.49 0.32 -13.36
C ALA A 34 -9.92 0.86 -13.57
N VAL A 35 -10.89 -0.02 -13.83
CA VAL A 35 -12.31 0.35 -13.97
C VAL A 35 -12.85 0.98 -12.68
N ILE A 36 -12.58 0.36 -11.53
CA ILE A 36 -13.01 0.83 -10.20
C ILE A 36 -12.44 2.23 -9.91
N ALA A 37 -11.16 2.43 -10.25
CA ALA A 37 -10.47 3.70 -10.04
C ALA A 37 -10.77 4.76 -11.11
N GLY A 38 -11.51 4.43 -12.17
CA GLY A 38 -11.70 5.32 -13.32
C GLY A 38 -10.38 5.64 -14.06
N LEU A 39 -9.40 4.74 -13.98
CA LEU A 39 -8.07 4.89 -14.56
C LEU A 39 -7.88 3.92 -15.73
N ASN A 40 -6.80 4.11 -16.48
CA ASN A 40 -6.37 3.11 -17.45
C ASN A 40 -5.49 2.05 -16.78
N VAL A 41 -5.50 0.83 -17.34
CA VAL A 41 -4.68 -0.30 -16.86
C VAL A 41 -3.19 0.04 -16.84
N ARG A 42 -2.73 0.87 -17.79
CA ARG A 42 -1.34 1.36 -17.84
C ARG A 42 -0.97 2.27 -16.66
N ALA A 43 -1.91 3.01 -16.09
CA ALA A 43 -1.70 3.78 -14.87
C ALA A 43 -1.58 2.85 -13.67
N ILE A 44 -2.47 1.85 -13.56
CA ILE A 44 -2.37 0.83 -12.50
C ILE A 44 -1.02 0.11 -12.54
N GLN A 45 -0.60 -0.37 -13.72
CA GLN A 45 0.70 -1.01 -13.89
C GLN A 45 1.88 -0.11 -13.53
N ARG A 46 1.83 1.19 -13.90
CA ARG A 46 2.88 2.15 -13.51
C ARG A 46 2.93 2.36 -12.00
N VAL A 47 1.77 2.50 -11.36
CA VAL A 47 1.65 2.64 -9.90
C VAL A 47 2.23 1.41 -9.22
N GLU A 48 1.82 0.20 -9.61
CA GLU A 48 2.33 -1.06 -9.04
C GLU A 48 3.83 -1.26 -9.27
N GLN A 49 4.39 -0.69 -10.35
CA GLN A 49 5.84 -0.68 -10.62
C GLN A 49 6.62 0.38 -9.82
N GLY A 50 5.96 1.16 -8.97
CA GLY A 50 6.59 2.23 -8.19
C GLY A 50 7.04 3.43 -9.02
N LYS A 51 6.60 3.53 -10.29
CA LYS A 51 6.86 4.71 -11.11
C LYS A 51 6.03 5.86 -10.58
N SER A 52 6.58 7.08 -10.61
CA SER A 52 5.91 8.29 -10.11
C SER A 52 4.46 8.34 -10.58
N ALA A 53 3.56 8.00 -9.66
CA ALA A 53 2.14 8.20 -9.84
C ALA A 53 1.91 9.71 -9.69
N SER A 54 1.45 10.35 -10.75
CA SER A 54 1.02 11.74 -10.69
C SER A 54 0.05 11.93 -9.52
N PHE A 55 0.05 13.10 -8.91
CA PHE A 55 -0.87 13.43 -7.81
C PHE A 55 -2.32 13.07 -8.15
N ASP A 56 -2.72 13.26 -9.41
CA ASP A 56 -4.04 12.91 -9.94
C ASP A 56 -4.37 11.41 -9.86
N ILE A 57 -3.38 10.53 -10.06
CA ILE A 57 -3.57 9.07 -9.98
C ILE A 57 -3.80 8.65 -8.53
N ARG A 58 -3.03 9.21 -7.59
CA ARG A 58 -3.24 8.96 -6.15
C ARG A 58 -4.61 9.45 -5.71
N ARG A 59 -5.02 10.62 -6.18
CA ARG A 59 -6.32 11.20 -5.88
C ARG A 59 -7.48 10.38 -6.45
N ALA A 60 -7.36 9.90 -7.69
CA ALA A 60 -8.36 9.03 -8.30
C ALA A 60 -8.52 7.70 -7.53
N LEU A 61 -7.40 7.09 -7.12
CA LEU A 61 -7.41 5.88 -6.29
C LEU A 61 -8.04 6.12 -4.91
N ALA A 62 -7.76 7.26 -4.27
CA ALA A 62 -8.29 7.59 -2.94
C ALA A 62 -9.80 7.92 -2.94
N HIS A 63 -10.33 8.43 -4.05
CA HIS A 63 -11.76 8.75 -4.20
C HIS A 63 -12.59 7.62 -4.81
N ALA A 64 -11.96 6.51 -5.20
CA ALA A 64 -12.70 5.38 -5.76
C ALA A 64 -13.58 4.76 -4.66
N PRO A 65 -14.90 4.59 -4.89
CA PRO A 65 -15.86 4.23 -3.84
C PRO A 65 -15.54 2.91 -3.14
N GLU A 66 -14.98 1.96 -3.88
CA GLU A 66 -14.61 0.62 -3.39
C GLU A 66 -13.20 0.58 -2.80
N LEU A 67 -12.47 1.70 -2.87
CA LEU A 67 -11.12 1.91 -2.37
C LEU A 67 -11.11 2.94 -1.21
N SER A 68 -12.22 3.17 -0.53
CA SER A 68 -12.31 4.13 0.58
C SER A 68 -11.27 3.91 1.68
N ASP A 69 -10.80 2.66 1.85
CA ASP A 69 -9.74 2.29 2.80
C ASP A 69 -8.34 2.80 2.38
N ILE A 70 -8.16 3.18 1.11
CA ILE A 70 -6.90 3.70 0.53
C ILE A 70 -6.64 5.16 0.91
N ASP A 71 -7.62 5.86 1.49
CA ASP A 71 -7.43 7.26 1.91
C ASP A 71 -6.28 7.41 2.95
N ALA A 72 -5.91 6.31 3.62
CA ALA A 72 -4.72 6.21 4.46
C ALA A 72 -3.39 6.40 3.70
N ILE A 73 -3.32 6.02 2.43
CA ILE A 73 -2.12 6.12 1.56
C ILE A 73 -1.82 7.58 1.20
N SER A 74 -2.86 8.42 1.16
CA SER A 74 -2.77 9.86 0.85
C SER A 74 -2.47 10.73 2.07
N LYS A 75 -2.51 10.17 3.28
CA LYS A 75 -2.24 10.89 4.53
C LYS A 75 -0.82 10.60 5.01
N PRO A 76 -0.16 11.56 5.69
CA PRO A 76 1.11 11.27 6.36
C PRO A 76 0.87 10.16 7.37
N PHE A 77 1.42 8.98 7.11
CA PHE A 77 1.28 7.81 7.96
C PHE A 77 2.66 7.40 8.45
N ARG A 78 2.74 6.96 9.72
CA ARG A 78 3.99 6.42 10.26
C ARG A 78 4.09 4.96 9.85
N LEU A 79 4.89 4.69 8.82
CA LEU A 79 5.27 3.32 8.50
C LEU A 79 6.36 2.83 9.46
N PRO A 80 6.22 1.61 10.01
CA PRO A 80 7.32 0.93 10.68
C PRO A 80 8.49 0.75 9.71
N THR A 81 9.72 0.85 10.20
CA THR A 81 10.93 0.60 9.39
C THR A 81 11.02 -0.87 9.01
N THR A 82 11.86 -1.21 8.03
CA THR A 82 12.11 -2.61 7.63
C THR A 82 12.53 -3.48 8.82
N GLU A 83 13.39 -2.95 9.70
CA GLU A 83 13.83 -3.65 10.92
C GLU A 83 12.67 -3.85 11.90
N GLU A 84 11.83 -2.84 12.11
CA GLU A 84 10.64 -2.94 12.96
C GLU A 84 9.65 -3.97 12.38
N LEU A 85 9.44 -4.01 11.06
CA LEU A 85 8.59 -5.00 10.39
C LEU A 85 9.13 -6.41 10.55
N GLN A 86 10.45 -6.62 10.38
CA GLN A 86 11.09 -7.92 10.59
C GLN A 86 10.97 -8.37 12.04
N ALA A 87 11.15 -7.47 13.00
CA ALA A 87 10.96 -7.77 14.42
C ALA A 87 9.51 -8.12 14.74
N MET A 88 8.54 -7.42 14.14
CA MET A 88 7.11 -7.73 14.29
C MET A 88 6.75 -9.08 13.68
N GLN A 89 7.25 -9.38 12.47
CA GLN A 89 7.04 -10.69 11.82
C GLN A 89 7.65 -11.83 12.63
N ALA A 90 8.87 -11.65 13.15
CA ALA A 90 9.52 -12.62 14.02
C ALA A 90 8.73 -12.86 15.30
N GLN A 91 8.18 -11.81 15.94
CA GLN A 91 7.32 -11.97 17.12
C GLN A 91 6.01 -12.69 16.80
N VAL A 92 5.40 -12.45 15.62
CA VAL A 92 4.21 -13.19 15.19
C VAL A 92 4.55 -14.65 14.94
N GLU A 93 5.63 -14.94 14.21
CA GLU A 93 6.10 -16.32 13.98
C GLU A 93 6.40 -17.05 15.29
N ASP A 94 7.04 -16.38 16.25
CA ASP A 94 7.38 -16.96 17.53
C ASP A 94 6.13 -17.22 18.38
N ARG A 95 5.14 -16.31 18.34
CA ARG A 95 3.85 -16.51 19.01
C ARG A 95 3.05 -17.67 18.42
N VAL A 96 3.14 -17.86 17.10
CA VAL A 96 2.52 -19.02 16.42
C VAL A 96 3.23 -20.31 16.80
N ARG A 97 4.57 -20.32 16.86
CA ARG A 97 5.35 -21.50 17.30
C ARG A 97 5.12 -21.90 18.76
N HIS A 98 4.81 -20.96 19.63
CA HIS A 98 4.53 -21.23 21.05
C HIS A 98 3.03 -21.53 21.33
N SER A 99 2.18 -21.55 20.31
CA SER A 99 0.76 -21.90 20.43
C SER A 99 0.41 -23.31 19.91
N ASP A 100 1.40 -24.06 19.42
CA ASP A 100 1.33 -25.51 19.10
C ASP A 100 2.00 -26.34 20.21
#